data_AF-A0A3L7U4E6-F1
#
_entry.id   AF-A0A3L7U4E6-F1
#
_cell.length_a   1.000
_cell.length_b   1.000
_cell.length_c   1.000
_cell.angle_alpha   90.00
_cell.angle_beta   90.00
_cell.angle_gamma   90.00
#
_symmetry.space_group_name_H-M   'P 1'
#
loop_
_entity.id
_entity.type
_entity.pdbx_description
1 polymer ?
#
loop_
_entity_poly.entity_id
_entity_poly.type
_entity_poly.pdbx_seq_one_letter_code
_entity_poly.pdbx_strand_id
1 'polypeptide(L)'
;MSESLAPVLAPILAVVWMTPLIGAAVAAVLVPLLIALYFLKLRRRATAVPSTLLWKRSVEDVRANTPFQRLRPSILLFLQLGLLAFVAFALMQPRMDLGLSSGGRSVIIIDASASMSATDLDGKKSRLAIAKEQAKERIDQLFAGGLFSSIPGETMVISFSDTAKIMQPFTRSSGDLQRAIDRIEQTDGGSRIGDALSLARAFATVINPEAQGATASEGATLELWSDGQISDIAAEAIRPGETISYHVCGRADAANVGIEGIAAERSATEPGVIQVFVTVRNDGPEAIETDLELSIDGSRRSVTPKPVKVPAAGGGPAGGSGAIASRGSASGAAAVPYKPGYERVTFPPIIQPRAGVISVALVRSD
;
A
#
# COMPACT_ATOMS: atom_id res chain seq x y z
N MET A 1 43.77 -0.19 -12.46
CA MET A 1 43.35 1.20 -12.81
C MET A 1 42.24 1.14 -13.85
N SER A 2 41.00 1.20 -13.37
CA SER A 2 39.79 1.76 -14.00
C SER A 2 38.54 1.06 -13.45
N GLU A 3 38.30 1.23 -12.14
CA GLU A 3 36.94 1.06 -11.61
C GLU A 3 36.10 2.24 -12.08
N SER A 4 35.05 1.95 -12.85
CA SER A 4 34.06 2.94 -13.27
C SER A 4 33.08 3.14 -12.12
N LEU A 5 33.28 4.23 -11.38
CA LEU A 5 32.34 4.81 -10.43
C LEU A 5 31.04 5.15 -11.16
N ALA A 6 29.95 4.45 -10.81
CA ALA A 6 28.60 4.89 -11.10
C ALA A 6 28.30 6.19 -10.33
N PRO A 7 27.79 7.26 -10.97
CA PRO A 7 27.26 8.38 -10.22
C PRO A 7 25.82 8.08 -9.82
N VAL A 8 25.63 7.93 -8.51
CA VAL A 8 24.38 8.20 -7.80
C VAL A 8 23.94 9.62 -8.15
N LEU A 9 22.92 9.76 -8.99
CA LEU A 9 22.20 11.01 -9.20
C LEU A 9 20.71 10.73 -9.15
N ALA A 10 20.02 11.60 -8.40
CA ALA A 10 18.61 11.68 -8.04
C ALA A 10 17.60 11.14 -9.07
N PRO A 11 16.36 10.79 -8.66
CA PRO A 11 15.28 10.57 -9.62
C PRO A 11 14.99 11.91 -10.29
N ILE A 12 15.64 12.16 -11.43
CA ILE A 12 15.25 13.19 -12.38
C ILE A 12 13.82 12.81 -12.77
N LEU A 13 12.88 13.74 -12.62
CA LEU A 13 11.54 13.66 -13.21
C LEU A 13 11.68 13.04 -14.60
N ALA A 14 11.30 11.77 -14.75
CA ALA A 14 11.37 11.09 -16.02
C ALA A 14 10.26 11.69 -16.88
N VAL A 15 10.60 12.75 -17.60
CA VAL A 15 9.70 13.32 -18.60
C VAL A 15 9.78 12.42 -19.81
N VAL A 16 8.77 11.57 -19.97
CA VAL A 16 8.63 10.73 -21.14
C VAL A 16 7.91 11.53 -22.21
N TRP A 17 8.55 11.69 -23.36
CA TRP A 17 8.00 12.41 -24.49
C TRP A 17 7.42 11.40 -25.48
N MET A 18 6.11 11.38 -25.67
CA MET A 18 5.47 10.45 -26.62
C MET A 18 5.74 10.87 -28.08
N THR A 19 5.74 12.17 -28.36
CA THR A 19 5.86 12.71 -29.72
C THR A 19 6.81 13.91 -29.82
N PRO A 20 8.08 13.80 -29.34
CA PRO A 20 9.02 14.93 -29.33
C PRO A 20 9.33 15.42 -30.74
N LEU A 21 9.41 14.49 -31.71
CA LEU A 21 9.70 14.78 -33.12
C LEU A 21 8.59 15.61 -33.79
N ILE A 22 7.32 15.35 -33.47
CA ILE A 22 6.18 16.04 -34.10
C ILE A 22 6.12 17.49 -33.63
N GLY A 23 6.20 17.71 -32.32
CA GLY A 23 6.21 19.07 -31.79
C GLY A 23 7.44 19.87 -32.22
N ALA A 24 8.61 19.23 -32.33
CA ALA A 24 9.82 19.86 -32.85
C ALA A 24 9.69 20.23 -34.34
N ALA A 25 9.13 19.35 -35.16
CA ALA A 25 8.89 19.61 -36.59
C ALA A 25 7.92 20.77 -36.80
N VAL A 26 6.83 20.83 -36.02
CA VAL A 26 5.85 21.92 -36.10
C VAL A 26 6.46 23.26 -35.69
N ALA A 27 7.25 23.29 -34.61
CA ALA A 27 7.98 24.49 -34.20
C ALA A 27 8.99 24.94 -35.28
N ALA A 28 9.74 24.00 -35.85
CA ALA A 28 10.74 24.27 -36.87
C ALA A 28 10.16 24.87 -38.17
N VAL A 29 8.89 24.60 -38.48
CA VAL A 29 8.21 25.17 -39.65
C VAL A 29 7.51 26.49 -39.32
N LEU A 30 6.77 26.56 -38.21
CA LEU A 30 5.91 27.71 -37.91
C LEU A 30 6.70 28.93 -37.40
N VAL A 31 7.79 28.72 -36.65
CA VAL A 31 8.62 29.83 -36.12
C VAL A 31 9.27 30.64 -37.25
N PRO A 32 10.01 30.05 -38.21
CA PRO A 32 10.61 30.82 -39.29
C PRO A 32 9.56 31.42 -40.23
N LEU A 33 8.42 30.73 -40.44
CA LEU A 33 7.31 31.27 -41.24
C LEU A 33 6.71 32.54 -40.61
N LEU A 34 6.50 32.56 -39.30
CA LEU A 34 6.01 33.74 -38.58
C LEU A 34 7.00 34.90 -38.67
N ILE A 35 8.29 34.62 -38.50
CA ILE A 35 9.36 35.63 -38.63
C ILE A 35 9.39 36.18 -40.06
N ALA A 36 9.31 35.32 -41.09
CA ALA A 36 9.26 35.74 -42.49
C ALA A 36 8.04 36.62 -42.80
N LEU A 37 6.86 36.28 -42.27
CA LEU A 37 5.66 37.11 -42.39
C LEU A 37 5.78 38.46 -41.66
N TYR A 38 6.49 38.51 -40.53
CA TYR A 38 6.79 39.77 -39.84
C TYR A 38 7.69 40.68 -40.69
N PHE A 39 8.70 40.12 -41.36
CA PHE A 39 9.54 40.85 -42.30
C PHE A 39 8.75 41.38 -43.51
N LEU A 40 7.73 40.66 -43.98
CA LEU A 40 6.98 41.02 -45.18
C LEU A 40 6.07 42.26 -45.01
N LYS A 41 5.90 42.77 -43.79
CA LYS A 41 5.04 43.93 -43.52
C LYS A 41 5.80 45.27 -43.52
N LEU A 42 6.48 45.60 -44.63
CA LEU A 42 7.03 46.96 -44.81
C LEU A 42 5.99 47.89 -45.45
N ARG A 43 4.97 48.30 -44.67
CA ARG A 43 4.02 49.34 -45.11
C ARG A 43 4.70 50.71 -45.03
N ARG A 44 5.33 51.14 -46.12
CA ARG A 44 5.77 52.52 -46.30
C ARG A 44 4.54 53.37 -46.65
N ARG A 45 4.07 54.18 -45.71
CA ARG A 45 3.02 55.17 -45.97
C ARG A 45 3.72 56.44 -46.45
N ALA A 46 3.61 56.74 -47.74
CA ALA A 46 4.09 58.00 -48.27
C ALA A 46 3.17 59.11 -47.76
N THR A 47 3.73 60.04 -46.98
CA THR A 47 3.02 61.26 -46.56
C THR A 47 3.46 62.37 -47.49
N ALA A 48 2.51 63.03 -48.14
CA ALA A 48 2.81 64.20 -48.96
C ALA A 48 3.23 65.36 -48.05
N VAL A 49 4.48 65.82 -48.19
CA VAL A 49 4.99 67.01 -47.49
C VAL A 49 5.10 68.13 -48.54
N PRO A 50 4.57 69.33 -48.27
CA PRO A 50 4.44 70.40 -49.28
C PRO A 50 5.76 71.08 -49.69
N SER A 51 6.93 70.67 -49.19
CA SER A 51 8.22 71.17 -49.67
C SER A 51 9.31 70.10 -49.59
N THR A 52 9.90 69.76 -50.74
CA THR A 52 11.03 68.83 -50.89
C THR A 52 12.38 69.56 -50.96
N LEU A 53 12.38 70.89 -50.89
CA LEU A 53 13.55 71.73 -51.14
C LEU A 53 14.63 71.58 -50.05
N LEU A 54 14.23 71.28 -48.82
CA LEU A 54 15.13 71.02 -47.68
C LEU A 54 15.67 69.58 -47.61
N TRP A 55 15.11 68.62 -48.37
CA TRP A 55 15.48 67.20 -48.30
C TRP A 55 16.52 66.77 -49.34
N LYS A 56 16.89 67.65 -50.28
CA LYS A 56 17.91 67.39 -51.30
C LYS A 56 19.34 67.25 -50.73
N ARG A 57 19.57 67.51 -49.44
CA ARG A 57 20.89 67.46 -48.80
C ARG A 57 21.12 66.26 -47.86
N SER A 58 20.20 65.29 -47.83
CA SER A 58 20.31 64.10 -46.96
C SER A 58 20.03 62.78 -47.68
N VAL A 59 20.22 62.75 -49.00
CA VAL A 59 20.13 61.52 -49.81
C VAL A 59 21.52 61.20 -50.38
N GLU A 60 22.50 61.09 -49.49
CA GLU A 60 23.76 60.40 -49.78
C GLU A 60 23.84 59.18 -48.86
N ASP A 61 23.96 58.03 -49.51
CA ASP A 61 24.11 56.68 -48.98
C ASP A 61 22.94 56.07 -48.20
N VAL A 62 21.82 55.98 -48.92
CA VAL A 62 20.96 54.79 -48.95
C VAL A 62 21.74 53.60 -49.56
N ARG A 63 22.91 53.29 -48.98
CA ARG A 63 23.78 52.14 -49.32
C ARG A 63 24.17 51.40 -48.05
N ALA A 64 23.16 50.89 -47.37
CA ALA A 64 23.29 49.64 -46.64
C ALA A 64 21.91 49.00 -46.65
N ASN A 65 21.59 48.33 -47.76
CA ASN A 65 20.61 47.27 -47.76
C ASN A 65 21.18 46.16 -46.85
N THR A 66 21.15 46.37 -45.53
CA THR A 66 21.35 45.29 -44.56
C THR A 66 20.03 44.54 -44.58
N PRO A 67 19.98 43.32 -45.14
CA PRO A 67 18.73 42.57 -45.24
C PRO A 67 18.16 42.21 -43.86
N PHE A 68 18.94 42.45 -42.80
CA PHE A 68 18.61 42.27 -41.39
C PHE A 68 18.63 43.61 -40.63
N GLN A 69 17.79 44.57 -41.01
CA GLN A 69 17.52 45.71 -40.13
C GLN A 69 17.04 45.17 -38.77
N ARG A 70 17.70 45.61 -37.69
CA ARG A 70 17.46 45.18 -36.29
C ARG A 70 15.97 44.98 -36.05
N LEU A 71 15.55 43.74 -35.76
CA LEU A 71 14.17 43.43 -35.40
C LEU A 71 13.78 44.40 -34.30
N ARG A 72 12.82 45.30 -34.57
CA ARG A 72 12.24 46.10 -33.49
C ARG A 72 11.44 45.11 -32.65
N PRO A 73 11.85 44.83 -31.40
CA PRO A 73 11.13 43.89 -30.56
C PRO A 73 9.75 44.49 -30.28
N SER A 74 8.72 43.93 -30.92
CA SER A 74 7.34 44.22 -30.55
C SER A 74 6.93 43.22 -29.47
N ILE A 75 6.33 43.71 -28.39
CA ILE A 75 5.73 42.85 -27.35
C ILE A 75 4.77 41.83 -27.98
N LEU A 76 4.08 42.22 -29.06
CA LEU A 76 3.17 41.34 -29.80
C LEU A 76 3.90 40.16 -30.47
N LEU A 77 5.12 40.36 -30.97
CA LEU A 77 5.93 39.29 -31.57
C LEU A 77 6.35 38.26 -30.51
N PHE A 78 6.78 38.72 -29.34
CA PHE A 78 7.10 37.82 -28.23
C PHE A 78 5.88 37.03 -27.75
N LEU A 79 4.71 37.66 -27.71
CA LEU A 79 3.48 36.98 -27.30
C LEU A 79 3.06 35.91 -28.33
N GLN A 80 3.22 36.18 -29.63
CA GLN A 80 2.97 35.22 -30.69
C GLN A 80 3.96 34.05 -30.66
N LEU A 81 5.25 34.32 -30.42
CA LEU A 81 6.27 33.29 -30.30
C LEU A 81 6.06 32.43 -29.04
N GLY A 82 5.66 33.05 -27.93
CA GLY A 82 5.29 32.35 -26.70
C GLY A 82 4.08 31.43 -26.90
N LEU A 83 3.02 31.91 -27.55
CA LEU A 83 1.86 31.09 -27.89
C LEU A 83 2.25 29.89 -28.76
N LEU A 84 3.08 30.12 -29.78
CA LEU A 84 3.55 29.06 -30.66
C LEU A 84 4.42 28.03 -29.92
N ALA A 85 5.26 28.49 -28.99
CA ALA A 85 6.02 27.62 -28.10
C ALA A 85 5.10 26.78 -27.21
N PHE A 86 4.03 27.36 -26.65
CA PHE A 86 3.04 26.60 -25.88
C PHE A 86 2.29 25.57 -26.72
N VAL A 87 1.93 25.90 -27.96
CA VAL A 87 1.28 24.93 -28.87
C VAL A 87 2.24 23.81 -29.24
N ALA A 88 3.49 24.12 -29.57
CA ALA A 88 4.52 23.11 -29.85
C ALA A 88 4.75 22.24 -28.61
N PHE A 89 4.85 22.83 -27.42
CA PHE A 89 5.00 22.11 -26.16
C PHE A 89 3.79 21.20 -25.86
N ALA A 90 2.57 21.67 -26.11
CA ALA A 90 1.36 20.85 -25.97
C ALA A 90 1.36 19.66 -26.95
N LEU A 91 1.82 19.86 -28.19
CA LEU A 91 1.95 18.81 -29.21
C LEU A 91 3.09 17.83 -28.92
N MET A 92 4.12 18.25 -28.18
CA MET A 92 5.17 17.35 -27.71
C MET A 92 4.65 16.37 -26.63
N GLN A 93 3.46 16.62 -26.07
CA GLN A 93 2.82 15.82 -25.03
C GLN A 93 3.80 15.39 -23.93
N PRO A 94 4.39 16.36 -23.19
CA PRO A 94 5.28 16.03 -22.09
C PRO A 94 4.46 15.33 -20.99
N ARG A 95 4.69 14.03 -20.81
CA ARG A 95 4.21 13.32 -19.64
C ARG A 95 5.28 13.40 -18.58
N MET A 96 4.97 14.12 -17.51
CA MET A 96 5.73 14.04 -16.28
C MET A 96 5.18 12.84 -15.51
N ASP A 97 5.96 11.76 -15.38
CA ASP A 97 5.69 10.74 -14.37
C ASP A 97 6.00 11.35 -13.00
N LEU A 98 5.01 12.06 -12.41
CA LEU A 98 5.14 12.60 -11.05
C LEU A 98 5.08 11.50 -9.97
N GLY A 99 5.12 10.21 -10.33
CA GLY A 99 4.75 9.13 -9.42
C GLY A 99 3.28 9.19 -8.98
N LEU A 100 2.50 10.10 -9.57
CA LEU A 100 1.06 10.21 -9.43
C LEU A 100 0.44 9.20 -10.37
N SER A 101 0.54 7.93 -9.98
CA SER A 101 -0.12 6.81 -10.64
C SER A 101 -1.62 7.12 -10.76
N SER A 102 -2.10 7.04 -11.99
CA SER A 102 -3.48 7.32 -12.36
C SER A 102 -4.36 6.14 -11.95
N GLY A 103 -5.06 6.24 -10.83
CA GLY A 103 -6.16 5.31 -10.52
C GLY A 103 -5.73 3.85 -10.29
N GLY A 104 -4.58 3.64 -9.63
CA GLY A 104 -4.13 2.31 -9.25
C GLY A 104 -5.14 1.62 -8.32
N ARG A 105 -5.31 0.30 -8.48
CA ARG A 105 -6.18 -0.49 -7.60
C ARG A 105 -5.43 -0.83 -6.33
N SER A 106 -6.05 -0.55 -5.18
CA SER A 106 -5.49 -0.89 -3.86
C SER A 106 -6.36 -1.95 -3.18
N VAL A 107 -5.73 -2.90 -2.51
CA VAL A 107 -6.42 -3.91 -1.70
C VAL A 107 -5.91 -3.79 -0.27
N ILE A 108 -6.81 -3.40 0.63
CA ILE A 108 -6.58 -3.36 2.07
C ILE A 108 -6.94 -4.72 2.64
N ILE A 109 -5.98 -5.35 3.30
CA ILE A 109 -6.10 -6.68 3.92
C ILE A 109 -5.87 -6.51 5.42
N ILE A 110 -6.87 -6.84 6.23
CA ILE A 110 -6.83 -6.69 7.70
C ILE A 110 -6.94 -8.06 8.35
N ASP A 111 -5.99 -8.38 9.21
CA ASP A 111 -6.00 -9.57 10.05
C ASP A 111 -7.00 -9.40 11.21
N ALA A 112 -7.91 -10.37 11.38
CA ALA A 112 -8.91 -10.43 12.44
C ALA A 112 -8.79 -11.71 13.28
N SER A 113 -7.63 -12.37 13.24
CA SER A 113 -7.31 -13.57 14.02
C SER A 113 -7.24 -13.30 15.52
N ALA A 114 -7.29 -14.37 16.33
CA ALA A 114 -7.31 -14.29 17.79
C ALA A 114 -6.17 -13.46 18.37
N SER A 115 -4.96 -13.52 17.79
CA SER A 115 -3.80 -12.75 18.28
C SER A 115 -3.97 -11.23 18.14
N MET A 116 -4.87 -10.77 17.26
CA MET A 116 -5.22 -9.36 17.09
C MET A 116 -6.11 -8.82 18.23
N SER A 117 -6.62 -9.67 19.12
CA SER A 117 -7.36 -9.23 20.31
C SER A 117 -6.45 -8.72 21.43
N ALA A 118 -5.14 -8.95 21.35
CA ALA A 118 -4.18 -8.52 22.35
C ALA A 118 -4.11 -6.98 22.49
N THR A 119 -3.80 -6.50 23.70
CA THR A 119 -3.84 -5.07 24.11
C THR A 119 -2.45 -4.48 24.40
N ASP A 120 -1.40 -5.09 23.85
CA ASP A 120 0.02 -4.83 24.16
C ASP A 120 0.57 -3.45 23.76
N LEU A 121 -0.11 -2.72 22.88
CA LEU A 121 0.35 -1.43 22.38
C LEU A 121 0.02 -0.28 23.34
N ASP A 122 -1.25 -0.14 23.72
CA ASP A 122 -1.77 1.01 24.50
C ASP A 122 -2.53 0.59 25.79
N GLY A 123 -2.62 -0.71 26.10
CA GLY A 123 -3.33 -1.27 27.26
C GLY A 123 -4.86 -1.10 27.25
N LYS A 124 -5.41 -0.30 26.32
CA LYS A 124 -6.84 0.04 26.23
C LYS A 124 -7.49 -0.36 24.91
N LYS A 125 -6.70 -0.49 23.84
CA LYS A 125 -7.17 -0.85 22.50
C LYS A 125 -6.53 -2.17 22.10
N SER A 126 -7.33 -3.06 21.52
CA SER A 126 -6.84 -4.28 20.86
C SER A 126 -6.00 -3.91 19.62
N ARG A 127 -5.04 -4.76 19.23
CA ARG A 127 -4.28 -4.63 17.97
C ARG A 127 -5.20 -4.47 16.76
N LEU A 128 -6.33 -5.18 16.71
CA LEU A 128 -7.35 -5.02 15.65
C LEU A 128 -7.92 -3.60 15.59
N ALA A 129 -8.20 -2.99 16.73
CA ALA A 129 -8.73 -1.63 16.78
C ALA A 129 -7.71 -0.61 16.25
N ILE A 130 -6.42 -0.82 16.54
CA ILE A 130 -5.33 0.01 16.02
C ILE A 130 -5.16 -0.20 14.52
N ALA A 131 -5.22 -1.44 14.04
CA ALA A 131 -5.22 -1.78 12.62
C ALA A 131 -6.36 -1.08 11.86
N LYS A 132 -7.58 -1.09 12.43
CA LYS A 132 -8.73 -0.37 11.86
C LYS A 132 -8.51 1.14 11.78
N GLU A 133 -7.94 1.75 12.82
CA GLU A 133 -7.67 3.18 12.87
C GLU A 133 -6.62 3.58 11.81
N GLN A 134 -5.52 2.84 11.73
CA GLN A 134 -4.47 3.05 10.72
C GLN A 134 -4.98 2.83 9.30
N ALA A 135 -5.81 1.80 9.07
CA ALA A 135 -6.40 1.55 7.76
C ALA A 135 -7.38 2.66 7.33
N LYS A 136 -8.14 3.24 8.27
CA LYS A 136 -8.99 4.41 8.00
C LYS A 136 -8.19 5.66 7.66
N GLU A 137 -7.14 5.94 8.44
CA GLU A 137 -6.24 7.07 8.17
C GLU A 137 -5.63 6.93 6.76
N ARG A 138 -5.26 5.69 6.39
CA ARG A 138 -4.75 5.39 5.07
C ARG A 138 -5.77 5.63 3.97
N ILE A 139 -7.03 5.25 4.15
CA ILE A 139 -8.12 5.61 3.23
C ILE A 139 -8.25 7.13 3.14
N ASP A 140 -8.24 7.85 4.25
CA ASP A 140 -8.36 9.31 4.23
C ASP A 140 -7.21 9.96 3.44
N GLN A 141 -5.99 9.44 3.55
CA GLN A 141 -4.85 9.88 2.76
C GLN A 141 -5.00 9.54 1.26
N LEU A 142 -5.54 8.37 0.92
CA LEU A 142 -5.78 7.96 -0.47
C LEU A 142 -6.87 8.82 -1.15
N PHE A 143 -7.87 9.26 -0.40
CA PHE A 143 -9.00 10.04 -0.89
C PHE A 143 -8.88 11.56 -0.58
N ALA A 144 -7.79 11.99 0.06
CA ALA A 144 -7.50 13.40 0.32
C ALA A 144 -7.24 14.12 -1.01
N GLY A 145 -8.30 14.72 -1.56
CA GLY A 145 -8.27 15.48 -2.80
C GLY A 145 -7.41 16.75 -2.67
N GLY A 146 -6.12 16.62 -2.92
CA GLY A 146 -5.18 17.72 -3.07
C GLY A 146 -4.99 18.12 -4.53
N LEU A 147 -4.52 19.36 -4.77
CA LEU A 147 -4.20 19.88 -6.11
C LEU A 147 -3.12 19.05 -6.84
N PHE A 148 -2.41 18.19 -6.10
CA PHE A 148 -1.39 17.25 -6.56
C PHE A 148 -1.76 15.78 -6.27
N SER A 149 -2.95 15.49 -5.76
CA SER A 149 -3.37 14.11 -5.48
C SER A 149 -3.89 13.46 -6.76
N SER A 150 -3.43 12.24 -7.05
CA SER A 150 -3.97 11.39 -8.11
C SER A 150 -5.48 11.22 -7.96
N ILE A 151 -6.17 10.94 -9.08
CA ILE A 151 -7.56 10.47 -9.05
C ILE A 151 -7.62 9.27 -8.09
N PRO A 152 -8.50 9.28 -7.07
CA PRO A 152 -8.57 8.19 -6.12
C PRO A 152 -8.86 6.89 -6.86
N GLY A 153 -7.94 5.95 -6.72
CA GLY A 153 -8.07 4.61 -7.25
C GLY A 153 -9.23 3.86 -6.60
N GLU A 154 -9.60 2.73 -7.19
CA GLU A 154 -10.57 1.85 -6.56
C GLU A 154 -9.89 1.05 -5.45
N THR A 155 -10.53 1.00 -4.28
CA THR A 155 -10.03 0.25 -3.13
C THR A 155 -10.99 -0.88 -2.77
N MET A 156 -10.44 -2.04 -2.43
CA MET A 156 -11.15 -3.20 -1.89
C MET A 156 -10.70 -3.44 -0.45
N VAL A 157 -11.60 -3.90 0.42
CA VAL A 157 -11.29 -4.30 1.81
C VAL A 157 -11.57 -5.79 1.99
N ILE A 158 -10.56 -6.52 2.46
CA ILE A 158 -10.60 -7.94 2.79
C ILE A 158 -10.22 -8.10 4.26
N SER A 159 -10.99 -8.90 5.00
CA SER A 159 -10.62 -9.34 6.34
C SER A 159 -10.27 -10.83 6.31
N PHE A 160 -9.29 -11.27 7.08
CA PHE A 160 -8.92 -12.69 7.15
C PHE A 160 -8.66 -13.16 8.57
N SER A 161 -8.95 -14.44 8.80
CA SER A 161 -8.52 -15.21 9.96
C SER A 161 -8.23 -16.65 9.50
N ASP A 162 -9.08 -17.63 9.86
CA ASP A 162 -9.00 -18.99 9.30
C ASP A 162 -9.41 -19.04 7.83
N THR A 163 -10.28 -18.10 7.43
CA THR A 163 -10.76 -17.92 6.05
C THR A 163 -10.79 -16.43 5.72
N ALA A 164 -10.67 -16.09 4.44
CA ALA A 164 -10.76 -14.70 3.99
C ALA A 164 -12.18 -14.33 3.55
N LYS A 165 -12.60 -13.10 3.89
CA LYS A 165 -13.91 -12.53 3.55
C LYS A 165 -13.74 -11.16 2.92
N ILE A 166 -14.45 -10.92 1.82
CA ILE A 166 -14.50 -9.61 1.18
C ILE A 166 -15.51 -8.75 1.93
N MET A 167 -15.03 -7.70 2.60
CA MET A 167 -15.87 -6.78 3.38
C MET A 167 -16.47 -5.68 2.48
N GLN A 168 -15.70 -5.27 1.47
CA GLN A 168 -16.12 -4.27 0.50
C GLN A 168 -15.44 -4.54 -0.84
N PRO A 169 -16.21 -4.79 -1.92
CA PRO A 169 -15.69 -4.80 -3.28
C PRO A 169 -15.12 -3.42 -3.68
N PHE A 170 -14.37 -3.40 -4.78
CA PHE A 170 -13.75 -2.20 -5.34
C PHE A 170 -14.74 -1.02 -5.41
N THR A 171 -14.42 0.05 -4.69
CA THR A 171 -15.20 1.28 -4.66
C THR A 171 -14.30 2.50 -4.58
N ARG A 172 -14.84 3.65 -4.99
CA ARG A 172 -14.20 4.98 -4.86
C ARG A 172 -14.82 5.81 -3.74
N SER A 173 -15.70 5.21 -2.95
CA SER A 173 -16.40 5.86 -1.84
C SER A 173 -15.63 5.59 -0.55
N SER A 174 -14.95 6.61 -0.03
CA SER A 174 -14.24 6.51 1.26
C SER A 174 -15.20 6.12 2.40
N GLY A 175 -16.43 6.62 2.38
CA GLY A 175 -17.44 6.28 3.38
C GLY A 175 -17.85 4.81 3.39
N ASP A 176 -17.91 4.15 2.22
CA ASP A 176 -18.20 2.72 2.15
C ASP A 176 -17.03 1.89 2.70
N LEU A 177 -15.79 2.29 2.39
CA LEU A 177 -14.58 1.62 2.88
C LEU A 177 -14.46 1.74 4.41
N GLN A 178 -14.66 2.94 4.97
CA GLN A 178 -14.63 3.14 6.41
C GLN A 178 -15.70 2.30 7.13
N ARG A 179 -16.94 2.27 6.61
CA ARG A 179 -18.01 1.40 7.13
C ARG A 179 -17.67 -0.09 7.03
N ALA A 180 -16.95 -0.50 5.98
CA ALA A 180 -16.53 -1.88 5.83
C ALA A 180 -15.48 -2.28 6.88
N ILE A 181 -14.52 -1.40 7.16
CA ILE A 181 -13.52 -1.60 8.22
C ILE A 181 -14.20 -1.68 9.59
N ASP A 182 -15.20 -0.83 9.85
CA ASP A 182 -15.94 -0.86 11.11
C ASP A 182 -16.64 -2.20 11.37
N ARG A 183 -17.19 -2.82 10.32
CA ARG A 183 -17.88 -4.11 10.36
C ARG A 183 -16.96 -5.32 10.61
N ILE A 184 -15.64 -5.17 10.59
CA ILE A 184 -14.73 -6.30 10.83
C ILE A 184 -14.82 -6.71 12.30
N GLU A 185 -15.37 -7.89 12.58
CA GLU A 185 -15.46 -8.41 13.94
C GLU A 185 -14.21 -9.23 14.29
N GLN A 186 -13.81 -9.17 15.57
CA GLN A 186 -12.75 -10.00 16.11
C GLN A 186 -13.17 -11.47 16.03
N THR A 187 -12.25 -12.34 15.62
CA THR A 187 -12.50 -13.79 15.60
C THR A 187 -11.53 -14.52 16.51
N ASP A 188 -11.91 -15.73 16.94
CA ASP A 188 -11.08 -16.64 17.74
C ASP A 188 -10.26 -17.60 16.85
N GLY A 189 -10.27 -17.40 15.53
CA GLY A 189 -9.57 -18.25 14.56
C GLY A 189 -8.08 -17.93 14.44
N GLY A 190 -7.36 -18.81 13.76
CA GLY A 190 -5.95 -18.61 13.42
C GLY A 190 -5.77 -17.55 12.32
N SER A 191 -4.50 -17.30 11.93
CA SER A 191 -4.14 -16.37 10.86
C SER A 191 -3.64 -17.12 9.62
N ARG A 192 -4.40 -17.04 8.52
CA ARG A 192 -4.09 -17.62 7.20
C ARG A 192 -4.26 -16.59 6.09
N ILE A 193 -3.15 -16.21 5.46
CA ILE A 193 -3.15 -15.15 4.44
C ILE A 193 -3.40 -15.69 3.03
N GLY A 194 -3.17 -16.97 2.76
CA GLY A 194 -3.22 -17.53 1.40
C GLY A 194 -4.57 -17.33 0.70
N ASP A 195 -5.67 -17.51 1.43
CA ASP A 195 -7.03 -17.24 0.91
C ASP A 195 -7.22 -15.76 0.60
N ALA A 196 -6.76 -14.87 1.48
CA ALA A 196 -6.90 -13.41 1.33
C ALA A 196 -6.12 -12.90 0.13
N LEU A 197 -4.89 -13.40 -0.02
CA LEU A 197 -4.00 -13.08 -1.12
C LEU A 197 -4.53 -13.64 -2.45
N SER A 198 -5.09 -14.85 -2.44
CA SER A 198 -5.76 -15.44 -3.60
C SER A 198 -6.97 -14.60 -4.05
N LEU A 199 -7.81 -14.14 -3.11
CA LEU A 199 -8.91 -13.23 -3.41
C LEU A 199 -8.40 -11.89 -3.94
N ALA A 200 -7.43 -11.26 -3.26
CA ALA A 200 -6.83 -10.00 -3.69
C ALA A 200 -6.32 -10.10 -5.14
N ARG A 201 -5.60 -11.17 -5.47
CA ARG A 201 -5.06 -11.44 -6.81
C ARG A 201 -6.14 -11.69 -7.85
N ALA A 202 -7.19 -12.45 -7.51
CA ALA A 202 -8.30 -12.74 -8.42
C ALA A 202 -9.00 -11.44 -8.87
N PHE A 203 -9.18 -10.49 -7.96
CA PHE A 203 -9.83 -9.23 -8.31
C PHE A 203 -8.85 -8.16 -8.82
N ALA A 204 -7.58 -8.19 -8.42
CA ALA A 204 -6.53 -7.30 -8.93
C ALA A 204 -6.20 -7.54 -10.41
N THR A 205 -6.30 -8.78 -10.89
CA THR A 205 -5.91 -9.20 -12.25
C THR A 205 -6.95 -8.85 -13.33
N VAL A 206 -7.96 -8.01 -13.06
CA VAL A 206 -8.79 -7.46 -14.15
C VAL A 206 -7.96 -6.42 -14.90
N ILE A 207 -7.11 -6.93 -15.79
CA ILE A 207 -6.49 -6.23 -16.91
C ILE A 207 -7.66 -5.71 -17.74
N ASN A 208 -7.84 -4.39 -17.84
CA ASN A 208 -8.83 -3.80 -18.75
C ASN A 208 -8.68 -4.43 -20.14
N PRO A 209 -9.59 -5.30 -20.60
CA PRO A 209 -9.46 -5.93 -21.91
C PRO A 209 -9.71 -4.93 -23.05
N GLU A 210 -10.30 -3.78 -22.74
CA GLU A 210 -10.52 -2.66 -23.67
C GLU A 210 -9.32 -1.70 -23.77
N ALA A 211 -8.35 -1.78 -22.83
CA ALA A 211 -7.15 -0.96 -22.87
C ALA A 211 -6.09 -1.60 -23.78
N GLN A 212 -6.39 -1.63 -25.09
CA GLN A 212 -5.40 -1.98 -26.12
C GLN A 212 -4.20 -1.04 -26.00
N GLY A 213 -3.12 -1.52 -25.39
CA GLY A 213 -1.85 -0.78 -25.23
C GLY A 213 -1.47 -0.42 -23.80
N ALA A 214 -2.24 -0.82 -22.77
CA ALA A 214 -1.75 -0.75 -21.39
C ALA A 214 -0.67 -1.82 -21.21
N THR A 215 0.60 -1.40 -21.17
CA THR A 215 1.69 -2.22 -20.67
C THR A 215 1.30 -2.81 -19.32
N ALA A 216 1.67 -4.07 -19.08
CA ALA A 216 1.38 -4.84 -17.87
C ALA A 216 2.10 -4.29 -16.62
N SER A 217 1.81 -3.03 -16.23
CA SER A 217 2.71 -2.29 -15.34
C SER A 217 2.07 -1.63 -14.13
N GLU A 218 0.80 -1.87 -13.82
CA GLU A 218 0.27 -1.47 -12.50
C GLU A 218 -0.34 -2.70 -11.83
N GLY A 219 0.54 -3.49 -11.19
CA GLY A 219 0.09 -4.47 -10.21
C GLY A 219 -0.68 -3.76 -9.10
N ALA A 220 -1.73 -4.40 -8.59
CA ALA A 220 -2.45 -3.85 -7.45
C ALA A 220 -1.47 -3.66 -6.27
N THR A 221 -1.63 -2.56 -5.55
CA THR A 221 -0.93 -2.36 -4.29
C THR A 221 -1.70 -3.12 -3.22
N LEU A 222 -1.05 -4.06 -2.55
CA LEU A 222 -1.64 -4.79 -1.43
C LEU A 222 -1.10 -4.17 -0.14
N GLU A 223 -2.00 -3.76 0.74
CA GLU A 223 -1.67 -3.19 2.04
C GLU A 223 -2.19 -4.14 3.12
N LEU A 224 -1.28 -4.74 3.89
CA LEU A 224 -1.56 -5.76 4.89
C LEU A 224 -1.35 -5.21 6.30
N TRP A 225 -2.39 -5.27 7.14
CA TRP A 225 -2.28 -5.04 8.59
C TRP A 225 -2.40 -6.36 9.35
N SER A 226 -1.34 -6.75 10.06
CA SER A 226 -1.28 -7.96 10.89
C SER A 226 -0.21 -7.79 11.98
N ASP A 227 -0.23 -8.65 13.00
CA ASP A 227 0.84 -8.77 14.00
C ASP A 227 2.01 -9.65 13.54
N GLY A 228 1.88 -10.29 12.37
CA GLY A 228 2.95 -11.04 11.69
C GLY A 228 3.01 -12.51 12.07
N GLN A 229 2.14 -12.99 12.95
CA GLN A 229 2.05 -14.41 13.30
C GLN A 229 1.18 -15.19 12.31
N ILE A 230 1.58 -15.14 11.04
CA ILE A 230 0.84 -15.75 9.93
C ILE A 230 1.40 -17.15 9.66
N SER A 231 0.54 -18.16 9.71
CA SER A 231 0.97 -19.57 9.66
C SER A 231 1.46 -20.04 8.28
N ASP A 232 0.91 -19.49 7.22
CA ASP A 232 1.12 -19.88 5.82
C ASP A 232 1.97 -18.88 5.02
N ILE A 233 2.47 -17.82 5.64
CA ILE A 233 3.24 -16.76 4.94
C ILE A 233 4.48 -17.30 4.24
N ALA A 234 5.12 -18.34 4.79
CA ALA A 234 6.30 -18.96 4.19
C ALA A 234 5.99 -19.75 2.91
N ALA A 235 4.74 -20.17 2.72
CA ALA A 235 4.29 -20.86 1.52
C ALA A 235 3.88 -19.88 0.40
N GLU A 236 3.60 -18.63 0.74
CA GLU A 236 3.17 -17.62 -0.22
C GLU A 236 4.37 -16.95 -0.90
N ALA A 237 4.47 -17.12 -2.22
CA ALA A 237 5.45 -16.41 -3.04
C ALA A 237 4.85 -15.09 -3.56
N ILE A 238 5.63 -14.00 -3.47
CA ILE A 238 5.30 -12.72 -4.10
C ILE A 238 5.37 -12.88 -5.62
N ARG A 239 4.30 -12.51 -6.33
CA ARG A 239 4.26 -12.60 -7.80
C ARG A 239 5.04 -11.43 -8.44
N PRO A 240 5.64 -11.61 -9.63
CA PRO A 240 6.30 -10.51 -10.33
C PRO A 240 5.33 -9.34 -10.59
N GLY A 241 5.70 -8.13 -10.15
CA GLY A 241 4.88 -6.92 -10.28
C GLY A 241 3.90 -6.66 -9.13
N GLU A 242 3.85 -7.54 -8.12
CA GLU A 242 3.07 -7.35 -6.90
C GLU A 242 3.89 -6.57 -5.86
N THR A 243 3.29 -5.52 -5.28
CA THR A 243 3.89 -4.79 -4.15
C THR A 243 3.01 -4.99 -2.93
N ILE A 244 3.58 -5.57 -1.87
CA ILE A 244 2.90 -5.77 -0.59
C ILE A 244 3.53 -4.82 0.43
N SER A 245 2.75 -3.87 0.93
CA SER A 245 3.10 -3.04 2.07
C SER A 245 2.59 -3.72 3.34
N TYR A 246 3.49 -4.01 4.28
CA TYR A 246 3.14 -4.65 5.55
C TYR A 246 3.18 -3.64 6.69
N HIS A 247 2.08 -3.55 7.42
CA HIS A 247 1.85 -2.67 8.56
C HIS A 247 1.73 -3.52 9.83
N VAL A 248 2.78 -3.48 10.66
CA VAL A 248 2.86 -4.24 11.90
C VAL A 248 1.91 -3.67 12.94
N CYS A 249 1.02 -4.51 13.47
CA CYS A 249 0.08 -4.18 14.54
C CYS A 249 0.41 -4.99 15.78
N GLY A 250 1.43 -4.57 16.53
CA GLY A 250 1.83 -5.21 17.79
C GLY A 250 3.30 -4.95 18.07
N ARG A 251 3.78 -5.46 19.21
CA ARG A 251 5.20 -5.43 19.53
C ARG A 251 5.80 -6.83 19.49
N ALA A 252 7.01 -6.95 18.95
CA ALA A 252 7.73 -8.22 18.86
C ALA A 252 8.16 -8.78 20.24
N ASP A 253 8.22 -7.93 21.26
CA ASP A 253 8.58 -8.29 22.64
C ASP A 253 7.34 -8.55 23.53
N ALA A 254 6.13 -8.41 23.00
CA ALA A 254 4.92 -8.62 23.77
C ALA A 254 4.68 -10.11 24.05
N ALA A 255 4.31 -10.42 25.30
CA ALA A 255 3.79 -11.73 25.65
C ALA A 255 2.43 -11.95 25.00
N ASN A 256 2.29 -13.02 24.22
CA ASN A 256 1.03 -13.44 23.64
C ASN A 256 0.77 -14.90 24.05
N VAL A 257 -0.21 -15.11 24.92
CA VAL A 257 -0.62 -16.43 25.40
C VAL A 257 -2.09 -16.60 25.11
N GLY A 258 -2.44 -17.68 24.42
CA GLY A 258 -3.81 -17.95 24.00
C GLY A 258 -4.19 -19.40 24.14
N ILE A 259 -5.50 -19.66 24.11
CA ILE A 259 -6.04 -21.02 24.03
C ILE A 259 -6.15 -21.37 22.54
N GLU A 260 -5.38 -22.34 22.08
CA GLU A 260 -5.38 -22.76 20.67
C GLU A 260 -6.48 -23.79 20.39
N GLY A 261 -6.84 -24.61 21.38
CA GLY A 261 -7.84 -25.65 21.20
C GLY A 261 -8.49 -26.10 22.49
N ILE A 262 -9.77 -26.44 22.38
CA ILE A 262 -10.59 -27.03 23.44
C ILE A 262 -11.26 -28.27 22.86
N ALA A 263 -11.10 -29.41 23.53
CA ALA A 263 -11.81 -30.64 23.20
C ALA A 263 -12.54 -31.14 24.44
N ALA A 264 -13.78 -31.57 24.28
CA ALA A 264 -14.58 -32.16 25.34
C ALA A 264 -15.08 -33.52 24.90
N GLU A 265 -14.73 -34.56 25.66
CA GLU A 265 -15.09 -35.95 25.38
C GLU A 265 -15.96 -36.49 26.52
N ARG A 266 -17.00 -37.26 26.19
CA ARG A 266 -17.79 -38.00 27.18
C ARG A 266 -17.13 -39.35 27.45
N SER A 267 -17.13 -39.76 28.71
CA SER A 267 -16.69 -41.10 29.07
C SER A 267 -17.60 -42.15 28.43
N ALA A 268 -16.99 -43.17 27.81
CA ALA A 268 -17.72 -44.29 27.20
C ALA A 268 -18.45 -45.15 28.25
N THR A 269 -17.89 -45.24 29.46
CA THR A 269 -18.44 -46.05 30.56
C THR A 269 -19.50 -45.29 31.35
N GLU A 270 -19.33 -43.96 31.50
CA GLU A 270 -20.23 -43.09 32.25
C GLU A 270 -20.62 -41.86 31.42
N PRO A 271 -21.71 -41.91 30.63
CA PRO A 271 -22.09 -40.83 29.72
C PRO A 271 -22.34 -39.47 30.39
N GLY A 272 -22.58 -39.47 31.71
CA GLY A 272 -22.74 -38.26 32.52
C GLY A 272 -21.43 -37.57 32.88
N VAL A 273 -20.28 -38.20 32.63
CA VAL A 273 -18.95 -37.66 32.91
C VAL A 273 -18.32 -37.12 31.63
N ILE A 274 -17.85 -35.88 31.69
CA ILE A 274 -17.11 -35.22 30.63
C ILE A 274 -15.67 -34.97 31.06
N GLN A 275 -14.76 -35.14 30.11
CA GLN A 275 -13.35 -34.78 30.25
C GLN A 275 -13.03 -33.68 29.25
N VAL A 276 -12.41 -32.60 29.74
CA VAL A 276 -12.07 -31.43 28.93
C VAL A 276 -10.56 -31.31 28.82
N PHE A 277 -10.09 -31.20 27.58
CA PHE A 277 -8.70 -30.99 27.21
C PHE A 277 -8.54 -29.59 26.63
N VAL A 278 -7.51 -28.88 27.05
CA VAL A 278 -7.20 -27.53 26.59
C VAL A 278 -5.74 -27.48 26.18
N THR A 279 -5.47 -26.92 25.00
CA THR A 279 -4.13 -26.62 24.53
C THR A 279 -3.90 -25.13 24.67
N VAL A 280 -2.90 -24.76 25.47
CA VAL A 280 -2.45 -23.38 25.63
C VAL A 280 -1.19 -23.19 24.80
N ARG A 281 -1.14 -22.08 24.07
CA ARG A 281 -0.02 -21.67 23.23
C ARG A 281 0.59 -20.39 23.80
N ASN A 282 1.91 -20.34 23.86
CA ASN A 282 2.67 -19.15 24.21
C ASN A 282 3.61 -18.79 23.04
N ASP A 283 3.37 -17.61 22.49
CA ASP A 283 4.13 -17.03 21.40
C ASP A 283 5.19 -16.02 21.91
N GLY A 284 5.22 -15.75 23.21
CA GLY A 284 6.15 -14.82 23.86
C GLY A 284 7.56 -15.38 24.11
N PRO A 285 8.54 -14.49 24.36
CA PRO A 285 9.94 -14.86 24.55
C PRO A 285 10.25 -15.51 25.91
N GLU A 286 9.34 -15.39 26.88
CA GLU A 286 9.50 -15.93 28.23
C GLU A 286 8.44 -16.99 28.55
N ALA A 287 8.78 -17.93 29.43
CA ALA A 287 7.84 -18.92 29.93
C ALA A 287 6.89 -18.26 30.93
N ILE A 288 5.60 -18.57 30.84
CA ILE A 288 4.56 -17.92 31.64
C ILE A 288 3.80 -18.97 32.44
N GLU A 289 3.51 -18.63 33.70
CA GLU A 289 2.62 -19.41 34.56
C GLU A 289 1.24 -18.74 34.57
N THR A 290 0.20 -19.50 34.24
CA THR A 290 -1.17 -18.99 34.13
C THR A 290 -2.17 -19.99 34.67
N ASP A 291 -3.29 -19.49 35.19
CA ASP A 291 -4.40 -20.30 35.66
C ASP A 291 -5.46 -20.42 34.56
N LEU A 292 -6.02 -21.62 34.41
CA LEU A 292 -7.15 -21.85 33.51
C LEU A 292 -8.42 -22.05 34.34
N GLU A 293 -9.47 -21.37 33.93
CA GLU A 293 -10.81 -21.52 34.47
C GLU A 293 -11.71 -22.21 33.45
N LEU A 294 -12.38 -23.28 33.89
CA LEU A 294 -13.43 -23.96 33.16
C LEU A 294 -14.79 -23.57 33.73
N SER A 295 -15.65 -23.07 32.86
CA SER A 295 -17.04 -22.72 33.16
C SER A 295 -18.00 -23.51 32.27
N ILE A 296 -19.18 -23.81 32.81
CA ILE A 296 -20.28 -24.48 32.09
C ILE A 296 -21.52 -23.61 32.27
N ASP A 297 -22.12 -23.19 31.15
CA ASP A 297 -23.29 -22.29 31.12
C ASP A 297 -23.06 -21.00 31.95
N GLY A 298 -21.84 -20.46 31.87
CA GLY A 298 -21.43 -19.25 32.61
C GLY A 298 -21.16 -19.45 34.11
N SER A 299 -21.34 -20.66 34.65
CA SER A 299 -21.00 -20.98 36.04
C SER A 299 -19.60 -21.60 36.12
N ARG A 300 -18.71 -21.02 36.94
CA ARG A 300 -17.37 -21.57 37.22
C ARG A 300 -17.48 -22.96 37.82
N ARG A 301 -16.84 -23.96 37.19
CA ARG A 301 -16.88 -25.37 37.63
C ARG A 301 -15.55 -25.88 38.15
N SER A 302 -14.45 -25.48 37.53
CA SER A 302 -13.11 -25.92 37.92
C SER A 302 -12.08 -24.83 37.60
N VAL A 303 -11.07 -24.70 38.44
CA VAL A 303 -9.85 -23.95 38.16
C VAL A 303 -8.68 -24.94 38.27
N THR A 304 -7.66 -24.80 37.45
CA THR A 304 -6.48 -25.66 37.56
C THR A 304 -5.88 -25.52 38.98
N PRO A 305 -5.64 -26.62 39.71
CA PRO A 305 -5.18 -26.55 41.11
C PRO A 305 -3.72 -26.09 41.26
N LYS A 306 -2.96 -26.03 40.16
CA LYS A 306 -1.60 -25.46 40.11
C LYS A 306 -1.48 -24.60 38.85
N PRO A 307 -0.73 -23.49 38.89
CA PRO A 307 -0.44 -22.69 37.72
C PRO A 307 0.17 -23.55 36.61
N VAL A 308 -0.37 -23.41 35.41
CA VAL A 308 0.08 -24.12 34.22
C VAL A 308 1.28 -23.37 33.69
N LYS A 309 2.45 -24.03 33.66
CA LYS A 309 3.68 -23.45 33.12
C LYS A 309 3.75 -23.70 31.63
N VAL A 310 3.52 -22.67 30.83
CA VAL A 310 3.64 -22.71 29.38
C VAL A 310 5.05 -22.28 28.98
N PRO A 311 5.83 -23.11 28.27
CA PRO A 311 7.19 -22.76 27.87
C PRO A 311 7.21 -21.54 26.94
N ALA A 312 8.35 -20.85 26.85
CA ALA A 312 8.56 -19.77 25.90
C ALA A 312 8.55 -20.28 24.46
N ALA A 313 8.25 -19.39 23.50
CA ALA A 313 8.51 -19.66 22.09
C ALA A 313 10.03 -19.79 21.86
N GLY A 314 10.42 -20.80 21.08
CA GLY A 314 11.79 -21.05 20.66
C GLY A 314 11.99 -20.70 19.18
N GLY A 315 13.20 -20.29 18.81
CA GLY A 315 13.50 -19.80 17.47
C GLY A 315 13.21 -18.30 17.33
N GLY A 316 13.97 -17.61 16.47
CA GLY A 316 13.82 -16.16 16.30
C GLY A 316 12.41 -15.79 15.80
N PRO A 317 11.90 -14.60 16.12
CA PRO A 317 10.61 -14.15 15.62
C PRO A 317 10.63 -14.18 14.08
N ALA A 318 9.57 -14.71 13.48
CA ALA A 318 9.37 -14.69 12.02
C ALA A 318 9.25 -13.25 11.45
N GLY A 319 9.32 -12.21 12.30
CA GLY A 319 9.17 -10.79 11.94
C GLY A 319 10.34 -9.90 12.35
N GLY A 320 11.57 -10.43 12.48
CA GLY A 320 12.75 -9.61 12.74
C GLY A 320 13.33 -8.99 11.47
N SER A 321 12.82 -7.82 11.05
CA SER A 321 13.47 -6.84 10.17
C SER A 321 14.49 -7.41 9.15
N GLY A 322 14.03 -8.28 8.26
CA GLY A 322 14.81 -8.69 7.10
C GLY A 322 14.42 -7.82 5.93
N ALA A 323 15.23 -6.80 5.62
CA ALA A 323 15.33 -6.33 4.24
C ALA A 323 15.37 -7.58 3.36
N ILE A 324 14.50 -7.64 2.34
CA ILE A 324 14.52 -8.68 1.32
C ILE A 324 15.92 -8.66 0.74
N ALA A 325 16.79 -9.52 1.28
CA ALA A 325 18.20 -9.52 0.93
C ALA A 325 18.26 -10.02 -0.50
N SER A 326 18.56 -9.08 -1.40
CA SER A 326 19.04 -9.39 -2.73
C SER A 326 20.10 -10.49 -2.61
N ARG A 327 19.86 -11.63 -3.25
CA ARG A 327 20.78 -12.76 -3.34
C ARG A 327 22.20 -12.26 -3.61
N GLY A 328 23.06 -12.42 -2.62
CA GLY A 328 24.48 -12.12 -2.74
C GLY A 328 25.21 -12.35 -1.43
N SER A 329 26.05 -13.38 -1.43
CA SER A 329 27.03 -13.75 -0.39
C SER A 329 26.56 -14.73 0.69
N ALA A 330 27.37 -15.77 0.82
CA ALA A 330 27.14 -16.99 1.56
C ALA A 330 27.57 -16.87 3.04
N SER A 331 26.68 -17.32 3.93
CA SER A 331 26.99 -17.94 5.22
C SER A 331 25.67 -18.49 5.79
N GLY A 332 25.37 -19.75 5.47
CA GLY A 332 24.10 -20.40 5.78
C GLY A 332 24.01 -20.83 7.25
N ALA A 333 23.79 -19.89 8.16
CA ALA A 333 23.11 -20.21 9.41
C ALA A 333 21.64 -20.46 9.05
N ALA A 334 21.22 -21.73 9.06
CA ALA A 334 19.83 -22.08 8.86
C ALA A 334 18.98 -21.32 9.90
N ALA A 335 18.10 -20.44 9.43
CA ALA A 335 17.16 -19.75 10.31
C ALA A 335 16.38 -20.82 11.07
N VAL A 336 16.54 -20.84 12.40
CA VAL A 336 15.83 -21.80 13.27
C VAL A 336 14.34 -21.51 13.09
N PRO A 337 13.54 -22.49 12.63
CA PRO A 337 12.11 -22.26 12.41
C PRO A 337 11.45 -21.87 13.72
N TYR A 338 10.59 -20.87 13.64
CA TYR A 338 9.78 -20.43 14.78
C TYR A 338 8.98 -21.61 15.34
N LYS A 339 9.13 -21.85 16.63
CA LYS A 339 8.44 -22.93 17.35
C LYS A 339 7.74 -22.34 18.58
N PRO A 340 6.41 -22.19 18.56
CA PRO A 340 5.68 -21.71 19.72
C PRO A 340 5.77 -22.70 20.88
N GLY A 341 5.66 -22.17 22.10
CA GLY A 341 5.56 -22.97 23.32
C GLY A 341 4.15 -23.53 23.47
N TYR A 342 4.03 -24.79 23.87
CA TYR A 342 2.74 -25.45 24.07
C TYR A 342 2.68 -26.16 25.41
N GLU A 343 1.50 -26.11 26.02
CA GLU A 343 1.18 -26.93 27.18
C GLU A 343 -0.25 -27.46 27.06
N ARG A 344 -0.44 -28.75 27.34
CA ARG A 344 -1.76 -29.41 27.27
C ARG A 344 -2.24 -29.69 28.68
N VAL A 345 -3.40 -29.13 29.01
CA VAL A 345 -4.01 -29.24 30.32
C VAL A 345 -5.25 -30.11 30.21
N THR A 346 -5.36 -31.06 31.13
CA THR A 346 -6.55 -31.91 31.26
C THR A 346 -7.25 -31.54 32.55
N PHE A 347 -8.50 -31.09 32.46
CA PHE A 347 -9.30 -30.83 33.64
C PHE A 347 -9.73 -32.15 34.30
N PRO A 348 -9.90 -32.19 35.64
CA PRO A 348 -10.51 -33.31 36.31
C PRO A 348 -11.88 -33.65 35.69
N PRO A 349 -12.29 -34.92 35.65
CA PRO A 349 -13.60 -35.29 35.11
C PRO A 349 -14.74 -34.58 35.85
N ILE A 350 -15.69 -34.04 35.10
CA ILE A 350 -16.85 -33.31 35.65
C ILE A 350 -18.13 -34.05 35.31
N ILE A 351 -19.03 -34.12 36.29
CA ILE A 351 -20.37 -34.70 36.11
C ILE A 351 -21.26 -33.63 35.47
N GLN A 352 -21.59 -33.81 34.19
CA GLN A 352 -22.49 -32.96 33.42
C GLN A 352 -23.47 -33.83 32.59
N PRO A 353 -24.61 -34.22 33.18
CA PRO A 353 -25.57 -35.11 32.53
C PRO A 353 -26.42 -34.42 31.45
N ARG A 354 -26.45 -33.09 31.41
CA ARG A 354 -27.21 -32.30 30.42
C ARG A 354 -26.30 -31.65 29.39
N ALA A 355 -26.86 -31.25 28.25
CA ALA A 355 -26.15 -30.37 27.32
C ALA A 355 -25.89 -29.00 27.96
N GLY A 356 -24.77 -28.39 27.63
CA GLY A 356 -24.37 -27.07 28.11
C GLY A 356 -23.20 -26.55 27.29
N VAL A 357 -22.96 -25.25 27.36
CA VAL A 357 -21.83 -24.59 26.69
C VAL A 357 -20.63 -24.63 27.62
N ILE A 358 -19.54 -25.21 27.13
CA ILE A 358 -18.27 -25.25 27.84
C ILE A 358 -17.42 -24.06 27.39
N SER A 359 -16.96 -23.26 28.35
CA SER A 359 -16.08 -22.12 28.10
C SER A 359 -14.84 -22.23 28.98
N VAL A 360 -13.67 -21.94 28.40
CA VAL A 360 -12.40 -21.89 29.11
C VAL A 360 -11.83 -20.50 28.98
N ALA A 361 -11.36 -19.94 30.09
CA ALA A 361 -10.71 -18.65 30.13
C ALA A 361 -9.32 -18.76 30.77
N LEU A 362 -8.37 -17.99 30.25
CA LEU A 362 -7.11 -17.70 30.92
C LEU A 362 -7.38 -16.64 31.98
N VAL A 363 -7.12 -16.96 33.25
CA VAL A 363 -7.28 -16.01 34.36
C VAL A 363 -5.98 -15.23 34.48
N ARG A 364 -5.84 -14.19 33.66
CA ARG A 364 -4.71 -13.24 33.69
C ARG A 364 -5.24 -11.82 33.84
N SER A 365 -4.49 -11.00 34.57
CA SER A 365 -4.89 -9.64 34.95
C SER A 365 -4.34 -8.54 34.03
N ASP A 366 -3.54 -8.92 33.04
CA ASP A 366 -2.79 -8.06 32.13
C ASP A 366 -3.34 -8.02 30.71
#